data_AF-A0A7J4CZK7-F1
#
_entry.id   AF-A0A7J4CZK7-F1
#
_cell.length_a   1.000
_cell.length_b   1.000
_cell.length_c   1.000
_cell.angle_alpha   90.00
_cell.angle_beta   90.00
_cell.angle_gamma   90.00
#
_symmetry.space_group_name_H-M   'P 1'
#
loop_
_entity.id
_entity.type
_entity.pdbx_description
1 polymer ?
#
loop_
_entity_poly.entity_id
_entity_poly.type
_entity_poly.pdbx_seq_one_letter_code
_entity_poly.pdbx_strand_id
1 'polypeptide(L)'
;MVPLKLKLPYSPRGNQSEIIERINSAIRNQGHIVLESPTGSGKTFCSLAAVLPVAIENNLRIVYCVRTNSQQKQVVHELQQFRKAGHSISAVAFQGRGSLCPEQKYDKELKKSNWVEKSKICKSLKMQSKMGEAGCRFYRKLLQGSNSL
;
A
#
# COMPACT_ATOMS: atom_id res chain seq x y z
N MET A 1 13.26 25.54 -15.57
CA MET A 1 12.93 24.57 -14.50
C MET A 1 11.47 24.75 -14.12
N VAL A 2 10.60 23.80 -14.44
CA VAL A 2 9.22 23.82 -13.93
C VAL A 2 9.23 23.13 -12.57
N PRO A 3 8.82 23.79 -11.47
CA PRO A 3 8.60 23.09 -10.21
C PRO A 3 7.44 22.12 -10.44
N LEU A 4 7.66 20.85 -10.09
CA LEU A 4 6.64 19.82 -10.07
C LEU A 4 5.49 20.28 -9.15
N LYS A 5 4.49 20.96 -9.73
CA LYS A 5 3.39 21.58 -9.00
C LYS A 5 2.33 20.52 -8.66
N LEU A 6 2.68 19.64 -7.73
CA LEU A 6 1.70 18.85 -7.01
C LEU A 6 1.15 19.70 -5.86
N LYS A 7 -0.17 19.87 -5.80
CA LYS A 7 -0.81 20.52 -4.65
C LYS A 7 -0.61 19.67 -3.39
N LEU A 8 0.14 20.19 -2.42
CA LEU A 8 0.39 19.49 -1.16
C LEU A 8 -0.84 19.59 -0.24
N PRO A 9 -1.14 18.55 0.56
CA PRO A 9 -2.22 18.60 1.56
C PRO A 9 -1.90 19.52 2.74
N TYR A 10 -0.61 19.77 3.00
CA TYR A 10 -0.12 20.58 4.11
C TYR A 10 1.04 21.46 3.63
N SER A 11 1.22 22.62 4.26
CA SER A 11 2.44 23.40 4.08
C SER A 11 3.63 22.68 4.74
N PRO A 12 4.75 22.47 4.03
CA PRO A 12 5.95 21.91 4.64
C PRO A 12 6.43 22.78 5.81
N ARG A 13 6.93 22.13 6.87
CA ARG A 13 7.46 22.80 8.07
C ARG A 13 8.91 22.45 8.31
N GLY A 14 9.68 23.37 8.88
CA GLY A 14 11.11 23.16 9.17
C GLY A 14 11.88 22.67 7.94
N ASN A 15 12.66 21.60 8.11
CA ASN A 15 13.53 21.07 7.06
C ASN A 15 12.80 20.17 6.04
N GLN A 16 11.46 20.08 6.07
CA GLN A 16 10.72 19.20 5.17
C GLN A 16 10.88 19.58 3.69
N SER A 17 10.93 20.87 3.37
CA SER A 17 11.18 21.33 2.00
C SER A 17 12.54 20.87 1.47
N GLU A 18 13.58 20.92 2.33
CA GLU A 18 14.91 20.45 1.97
C GLU A 18 14.94 18.93 1.77
N ILE A 19 14.25 18.17 2.64
CA ILE A 19 14.14 16.71 2.50
C ILE A 19 13.46 16.36 1.17
N ILE A 20 12.35 17.03 0.84
CA ILE A 20 11.61 16.82 -0.42
C ILE A 20 12.53 17.09 -1.62
N GLU A 21 13.28 18.19 -1.58
CA GLU A 21 14.18 18.57 -2.67
C GLU A 21 15.35 17.58 -2.84
N ARG A 22 15.95 17.12 -1.73
CA ARG A 22 17.01 16.11 -1.76
C ARG A 22 16.53 14.78 -2.35
N ILE A 23 15.32 14.33 -1.98
CA ILE A 23 14.71 13.12 -2.56
C ILE A 23 14.45 13.33 -4.06
N ASN A 24 13.87 14.47 -4.44
CA ASN A 24 13.60 14.79 -5.85
C ASN A 24 14.87 14.78 -6.70
N SER A 25 15.94 15.40 -6.21
CA SER A 25 17.24 15.42 -6.89
C SER A 25 17.78 14.01 -7.11
N ALA A 26 17.73 13.14 -6.09
CA ALA A 26 18.15 11.75 -6.23
C ALA A 26 17.33 10.98 -7.27
N ILE A 27 16.00 11.15 -7.28
CA ILE A 27 15.12 10.50 -8.26
C ILE A 27 15.40 10.99 -9.68
N ARG A 28 15.55 12.31 -9.87
CA ARG A 28 15.83 12.90 -11.20
C ARG A 28 17.16 12.42 -11.76
N ASN A 29 18.16 12.21 -10.90
CA ASN A 29 19.46 11.68 -11.27
C ASN A 29 19.49 10.14 -11.36
N GLN A 30 18.33 9.48 -11.25
CA GLN A 30 18.20 8.01 -11.25
C GLN A 30 19.11 7.32 -10.20
N GLY A 31 19.34 8.01 -9.07
CA GLY A 31 20.23 7.57 -8.02
C GLY A 31 19.50 7.01 -6.79
N HIS A 32 20.28 6.76 -5.74
CA HIS A 32 19.79 6.30 -4.45
C HIS A 32 20.03 7.37 -3.39
N ILE A 33 19.15 7.42 -2.38
CA ILE A 33 19.29 8.33 -1.24
C ILE A 33 19.05 7.58 0.06
N VAL A 34 19.91 7.84 1.04
CA VAL A 34 19.73 7.41 2.43
C VAL A 34 19.46 8.65 3.26
N LEU A 35 18.37 8.65 4.01
CA LEU A 35 17.95 9.78 4.84
C LEU A 35 17.75 9.31 6.27
N GLU A 36 18.48 9.95 7.18
CA GLU A 36 18.23 9.83 8.61
C GLU A 36 17.29 10.95 9.06
N SER A 37 16.23 10.60 9.80
CA SER A 37 15.43 11.62 10.49
C SER A 37 14.67 11.04 11.69
N PRO A 38 14.49 11.84 12.75
CA PRO A 38 13.80 11.41 13.96
C PRO A 38 12.31 11.14 13.71
N THR A 39 11.64 10.46 14.65
CA THR A 39 10.18 10.32 14.63
C THR A 39 9.50 11.70 14.68
N GLY A 40 8.33 11.84 14.06
CA GLY A 40 7.61 13.12 14.01
C GLY A 40 8.12 14.15 12.98
N SER A 41 9.28 13.91 12.33
CA SER A 41 9.83 14.78 11.28
C SER A 41 8.97 14.85 10.00
N GLY A 42 8.03 13.93 9.83
CA GLY A 42 7.19 13.83 8.63
C GLY A 42 7.81 13.01 7.51
N LYS A 43 8.65 12.00 7.83
CA LYS A 43 9.25 11.04 6.86
C LYS A 43 8.29 10.61 5.75
N THR A 44 7.11 10.14 6.15
CA THR A 44 6.09 9.62 5.22
C THR A 44 5.54 10.71 4.32
N PHE A 45 5.24 11.89 4.87
CA PHE A 45 4.76 13.02 4.07
C PHE A 45 5.84 13.48 3.09
N CYS A 46 7.08 13.65 3.54
CA CYS A 46 8.17 14.15 2.69
C CYS A 46 8.51 13.16 1.56
N SER A 47 8.55 11.87 1.84
CA SER A 47 8.81 10.86 0.81
C SER A 47 7.70 10.82 -0.24
N LEU A 48 6.42 10.90 0.17
CA LEU A 48 5.29 10.96 -0.76
C LEU A 48 5.25 12.27 -1.55
N ALA A 49 5.45 13.41 -0.89
CA ALA A 49 5.48 14.72 -1.53
C ALA A 49 6.57 14.84 -2.61
N ALA A 50 7.71 14.18 -2.40
CA ALA A 50 8.78 14.12 -3.40
C ALA A 50 8.49 13.13 -4.53
N VAL A 51 8.04 11.91 -4.22
CA VAL A 51 7.93 10.84 -5.23
C VAL A 51 6.66 10.97 -6.10
N LEU A 52 5.53 11.37 -5.51
CA LEU A 52 4.24 11.41 -6.23
C LEU A 52 4.24 12.28 -7.50
N PRO A 53 4.78 13.51 -7.50
CA PRO A 53 4.78 14.34 -8.70
C PRO A 53 5.53 13.68 -9.85
N VAL A 54 6.71 13.10 -9.57
CA VAL A 54 7.52 12.41 -10.58
C VAL A 54 6.79 11.17 -11.08
N ALA A 55 6.20 10.39 -10.18
CA ALA A 55 5.50 9.17 -10.54
C ALA A 55 4.25 9.43 -11.40
N ILE A 56 3.50 10.50 -11.12
CA ILE A 56 2.33 10.89 -11.90
C ILE A 56 2.75 11.38 -13.29
N GLU A 57 3.72 12.28 -13.37
CA GLU A 57 4.19 12.84 -14.65
C GLU A 57 4.76 11.75 -15.58
N ASN A 58 5.48 10.79 -15.02
CA ASN A 58 6.18 9.75 -15.79
C ASN A 58 5.41 8.42 -15.85
N ASN A 59 4.16 8.38 -15.38
CA ASN A 59 3.33 7.17 -15.31
C ASN A 59 4.04 5.97 -14.65
N LEU A 60 4.73 6.23 -13.53
CA LEU A 60 5.49 5.22 -12.79
C LEU A 60 4.66 4.59 -11.66
N ARG A 61 5.07 3.40 -11.24
CA ARG A 61 4.53 2.72 -10.06
C ARG A 61 5.45 2.87 -8.87
N ILE A 62 4.88 3.12 -7.70
CA ILE A 62 5.61 3.26 -6.44
C ILE A 62 5.43 1.99 -5.61
N VAL A 63 6.55 1.37 -5.21
CA VAL A 63 6.57 0.30 -4.21
C VAL A 63 7.01 0.90 -2.88
N TYR A 64 6.06 1.11 -1.96
CA TYR A 64 6.36 1.67 -0.64
C TYR A 64 6.48 0.54 0.39
N CYS A 65 7.71 0.26 0.82
CA CYS A 65 8.01 -0.76 1.82
C CYS A 65 7.97 -0.20 3.24
N VAL A 66 7.31 -0.90 4.16
CA VAL A 66 7.24 -0.57 5.59
C VAL A 66 7.40 -1.83 6.43
N ARG A 67 7.83 -1.68 7.69
CA ARG A 67 8.06 -2.80 8.59
C ARG A 67 6.77 -3.31 9.24
N THR A 68 5.80 -2.43 9.51
CA THR A 68 4.60 -2.80 10.28
C THR A 68 3.30 -2.33 9.62
N ASN A 69 2.19 -3.01 9.94
CA ASN A 69 0.86 -2.61 9.49
C ASN A 69 0.46 -1.20 9.97
N SER A 70 0.92 -0.76 11.15
CA SER A 70 0.67 0.59 11.65
C SER A 70 1.36 1.65 10.80
N GLN A 71 2.61 1.39 10.37
CA GLN A 71 3.31 2.27 9.43
C GLN A 71 2.61 2.30 8.06
N GLN A 72 2.12 1.15 7.59
CA GLN A 72 1.35 1.08 6.34
C GLN A 72 0.06 1.90 6.42
N LYS A 73 -0.67 1.83 7.54
CA LYS A 73 -1.86 2.64 7.78
C LYS A 73 -1.55 4.14 7.70
N GLN A 74 -0.39 4.57 8.21
CA GLN A 74 0.05 5.96 8.07
C GLN A 74 0.24 6.34 6.59
N VAL A 75 0.90 5.49 5.79
CA VAL A 75 1.09 5.75 4.36
C VAL A 75 -0.25 5.87 3.64
N VAL A 76 -1.19 4.95 3.91
CA VAL A 76 -2.54 5.00 3.33
C VAL A 76 -3.27 6.27 3.74
N HIS A 77 -3.15 6.69 5.00
CA HIS A 77 -3.72 7.94 5.48
C HIS A 77 -3.16 9.15 4.72
N GLU A 78 -1.84 9.29 4.61
CA GLU A 78 -1.22 10.39 3.87
C GLU A 78 -1.67 10.41 2.40
N LEU A 79 -1.70 9.24 1.74
CA LEU A 79 -2.20 9.13 0.36
C LEU A 79 -3.65 9.60 0.21
N GLN A 80 -4.52 9.35 1.21
CA GLN A 80 -5.87 9.90 1.21
C GLN A 80 -5.89 11.43 1.30
N GLN A 81 -4.93 12.04 2.00
CA GLN A 81 -4.83 13.50 2.09
C GLN A 81 -4.40 14.09 0.76
N PHE A 82 -3.44 13.47 0.07
CA PHE A 82 -3.11 13.83 -1.31
C PHE A 82 -4.31 13.67 -2.26
N ARG A 83 -5.11 12.61 -2.11
CA ARG A 83 -6.34 12.46 -2.88
C ARG A 83 -7.33 13.59 -2.63
N LYS A 84 -7.56 13.98 -1.37
CA LYS A 84 -8.41 15.12 -1.00
C LYS A 84 -7.88 16.45 -1.53
N ALA A 85 -6.57 16.59 -1.71
CA ALA A 85 -5.97 17.76 -2.31
C ALA A 85 -6.24 17.89 -3.83
N GLY A 86 -6.77 16.85 -4.47
CA GLY A 86 -7.19 16.86 -5.89
C GLY A 86 -6.47 15.83 -6.77
N HIS A 87 -5.73 14.88 -6.21
CA HIS A 87 -4.91 13.95 -6.99
C HIS A 87 -5.58 12.59 -7.17
N SER A 88 -5.62 12.08 -8.41
CA SER A 88 -6.10 10.75 -8.73
C SER A 88 -5.04 9.70 -8.43
N ILE A 89 -5.03 9.20 -7.19
CA ILE A 89 -4.06 8.19 -6.73
C ILE A 89 -4.79 6.91 -6.31
N SER A 90 -4.36 5.80 -6.89
CA SER A 90 -4.78 4.45 -6.50
C SER A 90 -3.69 3.77 -5.70
N ALA A 91 -4.04 3.17 -4.57
CA ALA A 91 -3.10 2.50 -3.69
C ALA A 91 -3.66 1.16 -3.20
N VAL A 92 -2.80 0.14 -3.18
CA VAL A 92 -3.12 -1.18 -2.68
C VAL A 92 -2.23 -1.48 -1.49
N ALA A 93 -2.84 -1.74 -0.34
CA ALA A 93 -2.15 -2.13 0.88
C ALA A 93 -1.99 -3.66 0.90
N PHE A 94 -0.78 -4.15 0.63
CA PHE A 94 -0.47 -5.58 0.79
C PHE A 94 -0.27 -5.92 2.27
N GLN A 95 -1.07 -6.86 2.76
CA GLN A 95 -0.99 -7.39 4.11
C GLN A 95 -1.11 -8.92 4.07
N GLY A 96 -0.69 -9.57 5.15
CA GLY A 96 -0.86 -11.01 5.25
C GLY A 96 -2.34 -11.44 5.34
N ARG A 97 -2.60 -12.70 4.98
CA ARG A 97 -3.91 -13.40 5.13
C ARG A 97 -4.59 -13.19 6.48
N GLY A 98 -3.85 -13.07 7.58
CA GLY A 98 -4.38 -12.80 8.92
C GLY A 98 -5.18 -11.49 9.02
N SER A 99 -4.87 -10.49 8.19
CA SER A 99 -5.56 -9.20 8.20
C SER A 99 -6.57 -9.07 7.07
N LEU A 100 -6.38 -9.80 5.96
CA LEU A 100 -7.19 -9.64 4.74
C LEU A 100 -8.15 -10.81 4.45
N CYS A 101 -8.07 -11.94 5.15
CA CYS A 101 -8.91 -13.10 4.83
C CYS A 101 -10.34 -12.92 5.38
N PRO A 102 -11.36 -12.76 4.53
CA PRO A 102 -12.73 -12.56 4.99
C PRO A 102 -13.38 -13.84 5.54
N GLU A 103 -12.87 -15.02 5.17
CA GLU A 103 -13.37 -16.32 5.65
C GLU A 103 -13.21 -16.48 7.17
N GLN A 104 -12.25 -15.77 7.79
CA GLN A 104 -12.03 -15.78 9.24
C GLN A 104 -13.23 -15.31 10.06
N LYS A 105 -14.17 -14.60 9.43
CA LYS A 105 -15.42 -14.18 10.10
C LYS A 105 -16.40 -15.34 10.28
N TYR A 106 -16.26 -16.41 9.50
CA TYR A 106 -17.19 -17.53 9.44
C TYR A 106 -16.55 -18.85 9.91
N ASP A 107 -15.23 -18.97 9.80
CA ASP A 107 -14.47 -20.14 10.22
C ASP A 107 -13.72 -19.86 11.54
N LYS A 108 -14.16 -20.50 12.63
CA LYS A 108 -13.57 -20.35 13.97
C LYS A 108 -12.14 -20.90 14.05
N GLU A 109 -11.83 -21.96 13.30
CA GLU A 109 -10.50 -22.57 13.24
C GLU A 109 -9.54 -21.63 12.47
N LEU A 110 -9.99 -21.07 11.36
CA LEU A 110 -9.23 -20.09 10.57
C LEU A 110 -9.00 -18.78 11.33
N LYS A 111 -9.92 -18.41 12.23
CA LYS A 111 -9.77 -17.24 13.10
C LYS A 111 -8.66 -17.44 14.14
N LYS A 112 -8.66 -18.57 14.84
CA LYS A 112 -7.75 -18.89 15.96
C LYS A 112 -6.35 -19.37 15.52
N SER A 113 -6.25 -19.94 14.33
CA SER A 113 -5.01 -20.52 13.80
C SER A 113 -3.87 -19.51 13.67
N ASN A 114 -2.63 -20.02 13.65
CA ASN A 114 -1.44 -19.22 13.35
C ASN A 114 -1.25 -19.01 11.83
N TRP A 115 -0.24 -18.24 11.44
CA TRP A 115 0.03 -17.91 10.03
C TRP A 115 0.29 -19.13 9.12
N VAL A 116 0.95 -20.17 9.65
CA VAL A 116 1.28 -21.39 8.92
C VAL A 116 0.02 -22.19 8.65
N GLU A 117 -0.78 -22.42 9.69
CA GLU A 117 -2.06 -23.11 9.62
C GLU A 117 -3.05 -22.40 8.71
N LYS A 118 -3.21 -21.08 8.86
CA LYS A 118 -4.06 -20.27 7.95
C LYS A 118 -3.69 -20.46 6.49
N SER A 119 -2.40 -20.60 6.20
CA SER A 119 -1.92 -20.81 4.84
C SER A 119 -2.26 -22.21 4.31
N LYS A 120 -2.15 -23.25 5.16
CA LYS A 120 -2.58 -24.62 4.83
C LYS A 120 -4.09 -24.72 4.61
N ILE A 121 -4.88 -24.19 5.56
CA ILE A 121 -6.35 -24.17 5.48
C ILE A 121 -6.81 -23.41 4.23
N CYS A 122 -6.24 -22.22 3.97
CA CYS A 122 -6.56 -21.45 2.77
C CYS A 122 -6.25 -22.23 1.49
N LYS A 123 -5.14 -22.98 1.42
CA LYS A 123 -4.82 -23.83 0.27
C LYS A 123 -5.86 -24.93 0.09
N SER A 124 -6.24 -25.63 1.17
CA SER A 124 -7.26 -26.68 1.15
C SER A 124 -8.62 -26.15 0.65
N LEU A 125 -9.12 -25.07 1.27
CA LEU A 125 -10.40 -24.46 0.92
C LEU A 125 -10.43 -23.95 -0.54
N LYS A 126 -9.29 -23.48 -1.06
CA LYS A 126 -9.18 -23.08 -2.47
C LYS A 126 -9.24 -24.28 -3.41
N MET A 127 -8.63 -25.42 -3.05
CA MET A 127 -8.69 -26.63 -3.87
C MET A 127 -10.11 -27.19 -3.92
N GLN A 128 -10.79 -27.31 -2.78
CA GLN A 128 -12.20 -27.71 -2.71
C GLN A 128 -13.10 -26.80 -3.56
N SER A 129 -12.86 -25.48 -3.53
CA SER A 129 -13.62 -24.53 -4.38
C SER A 129 -13.44 -24.78 -5.87
N LYS A 130 -12.25 -25.22 -6.31
CA LYS A 130 -11.97 -25.55 -7.71
C LYS A 130 -12.59 -26.88 -8.13
N MET A 131 -12.77 -27.81 -7.21
CA MET A 131 -13.39 -29.12 -7.45
C MET A 131 -14.93 -29.07 -7.42
N GLY A 132 -15.53 -27.90 -7.24
CA GLY A 132 -16.99 -27.73 -7.15
C GLY A 132 -17.59 -28.05 -5.77
N GLU A 133 -16.75 -28.42 -4.80
CA GLU A 133 -17.17 -28.73 -3.43
C GLU A 133 -17.40 -27.48 -2.58
N ALA A 134 -17.84 -27.69 -1.34
CA ALA A 134 -17.97 -26.70 -0.28
C ALA A 134 -16.62 -26.15 0.23
N GLY A 135 -15.82 -25.49 -0.62
CA GLY A 135 -14.63 -24.70 -0.24
C GLY A 135 -14.90 -23.25 0.20
N CYS A 136 -13.88 -22.38 0.10
CA CYS A 136 -13.94 -20.96 0.51
C CYS A 136 -15.02 -20.17 -0.24
N ARG A 137 -15.89 -19.51 0.55
CA ARG A 137 -17.05 -18.75 0.06
C ARG A 137 -16.65 -17.60 -0.84
N PHE A 138 -15.56 -16.93 -0.51
CA PHE A 138 -15.08 -15.76 -1.24
C PHE A 138 -14.30 -16.13 -2.49
N TYR A 139 -13.50 -17.20 -2.44
CA TYR A 139 -12.73 -17.65 -3.59
C TYR A 139 -13.62 -18.29 -4.66
N ARG A 140 -14.67 -19.04 -4.27
CA ARG A 140 -15.64 -19.57 -5.23
C ARG A 140 -16.30 -18.46 -6.07
N LYS A 141 -16.71 -17.36 -5.44
CA LYS A 141 -17.28 -16.20 -6.15
C LYS A 141 -16.29 -15.56 -7.13
N LEU A 142 -15.01 -15.47 -6.75
CA LEU A 142 -13.96 -15.00 -7.65
C LEU A 142 -13.79 -15.90 -8.87
N LEU A 143 -13.84 -17.24 -8.69
CA LEU A 143 -13.75 -18.20 -9.79
C LEU A 143 -14.95 -18.11 -10.76
N GLN A 144 -16.16 -17.90 -10.23
CA GLN A 144 -17.36 -17.71 -11.04
C GLN A 144 -17.29 -16.41 -11.84
N GLY A 145 -16.84 -15.31 -11.22
CA GLY A 145 -16.67 -14.03 -11.90
C GLY A 145 -15.57 -14.02 -12.96
N SER A 146 -14.54 -14.86 -12.84
CA SER A 146 -13.49 -15.00 -13.87
C SER A 146 -13.93 -15.77 -15.12
N ASN A 147 -15.06 -16.48 -15.09
CA ASN A 147 -15.66 -17.13 -16.26
C ASN A 147 -16.69 -16.23 -16.98
N SER A 148 -16.81 -14.96 -16.59
CA SER A 148 -17.74 -13.98 -17.15
C SER A 148 -17.03 -12.75 -17.75
N LEU A 149 -15.73 -12.88 -18.02
CA LEU A 149 -14.87 -11.99 -18.80
C LEU A 149 -14.23 -12.82 -19.91
#